data_AF-E3NXL7-F1
#
_entry.id   AF-E3NXL7-F1
#
_cell.length_a   1.000
_cell.length_b   1.000
_cell.length_c   1.000
_cell.angle_alpha   90.00
_cell.angle_beta   90.00
_cell.angle_gamma   90.00
#
_symmetry.space_group_name_H-M   'P 1'
#
loop_
_entity.id
_entity.type
_entity.pdbx_description
1 polymer ?
#
loop_
_entity_poly.entity_id
_entity_poly.type
_entity_poly.pdbx_seq_one_letter_code
_entity_poly.pdbx_strand_id
1 'polypeptide(L)'
;MPASQHQSNSKTGDSAQEKGKSKQQLSVADEEIEQERQTHLRTIELLDRVANGEKAAGRLLPADLLEDPLDAHLLYVRWTLDTYGPQEENLKKNLIIILEQSTRRFVNEKQYRSDLRYLKLWVLYARHCSKLGATKIYEYLNSKEIGIDFSMFYEEWASSVDQHPDNLKTIEEIFDLGIQRGAEPLNRLKKKKISVLKRVSQSTSDRSPQPPTPNRNELCDDPLKNHRISSSADPPKNPTEPPLKKPPAPTTQKLALDLSKLYPGDGVEISPEEYKATQQYGSRRWGVEP
;
A
#
# COMPACT_ATOMS: atom_id res chain seq x y z
N MET A 1 -2.09 -79.00 -18.49
CA MET A 1 -3.43 -79.39 -18.00
C MET A 1 -3.98 -78.20 -17.22
N PRO A 2 -5.18 -77.69 -17.54
CA PRO A 2 -5.39 -76.25 -17.75
C PRO A 2 -6.26 -75.58 -16.66
N ALA A 3 -6.12 -74.26 -16.50
CA ALA A 3 -7.23 -73.36 -16.15
C ALA A 3 -6.81 -71.90 -16.29
N SER A 4 -7.17 -71.29 -17.43
CA SER A 4 -7.39 -69.86 -17.56
C SER A 4 -8.69 -69.69 -18.31
N GLN A 5 -9.69 -69.09 -17.67
CA GLN A 5 -10.74 -68.35 -18.36
C GLN A 5 -11.17 -67.15 -17.51
N HIS A 6 -11.11 -66.01 -18.19
CA HIS A 6 -11.67 -64.71 -17.86
C HIS A 6 -13.20 -64.68 -18.01
N GLN A 7 -13.77 -63.54 -17.59
CA GLN A 7 -15.06 -62.90 -17.98
C GLN A 7 -16.23 -63.21 -17.04
N SER A 8 -17.10 -62.26 -16.62
CA SER A 8 -17.32 -60.88 -17.02
C SER A 8 -18.28 -60.17 -16.03
N ASN A 9 -18.18 -58.84 -16.01
CA ASN A 9 -19.08 -57.81 -15.47
C ASN A 9 -20.58 -58.13 -15.36
N SER A 10 -21.27 -57.57 -14.36
CA SER A 10 -22.06 -56.32 -14.50
C SER A 10 -23.04 -56.02 -13.34
N LYS A 11 -23.17 -54.72 -12.99
CA LYS A 11 -24.37 -53.94 -12.59
C LYS A 11 -25.29 -54.52 -11.49
N THR A 12 -25.58 -53.86 -10.36
CA THR A 12 -26.27 -52.57 -10.09
C THR A 12 -26.29 -52.44 -8.55
N GLY A 13 -25.94 -51.33 -7.89
CA GLY A 13 -26.76 -50.13 -7.80
C GLY A 13 -27.89 -50.28 -6.77
N ASP A 14 -27.66 -49.93 -5.50
CA ASP A 14 -28.63 -49.10 -4.76
C ASP A 14 -27.96 -48.23 -3.67
N SER A 15 -28.32 -46.97 -3.83
CA SER A 15 -28.13 -45.74 -3.08
C SER A 15 -28.47 -45.83 -1.58
N ALA A 16 -27.50 -45.54 -0.73
CA ALA A 16 -27.75 -44.96 0.59
C ALA A 16 -27.27 -43.51 0.58
N GLN A 17 -28.25 -42.62 0.61
CA GLN A 17 -28.13 -41.17 0.53
C GLN A 17 -27.67 -40.60 1.87
N GLU A 18 -26.39 -40.29 2.03
CA GLU A 18 -25.90 -39.43 3.12
C GLU A 18 -25.75 -38.00 2.62
N LYS A 19 -26.87 -37.26 2.61
CA LYS A 19 -26.84 -35.79 2.64
C LYS A 19 -26.49 -35.34 4.06
N GLY A 20 -25.24 -35.60 4.45
CA GLY A 20 -24.60 -35.02 5.62
C GLY A 20 -24.03 -33.66 5.22
N LYS A 21 -24.71 -32.60 5.65
CA LYS A 21 -24.33 -31.21 5.47
C LYS A 21 -23.00 -30.96 6.20
N SER A 22 -21.87 -31.12 5.52
CA SER A 22 -20.55 -30.77 6.06
C SER A 22 -20.48 -29.27 6.29
N LYS A 23 -20.86 -28.81 7.49
CA LYS A 23 -20.29 -27.60 8.06
C LYS A 23 -18.79 -27.87 8.11
N GLN A 24 -18.03 -27.26 7.19
CA GLN A 24 -16.57 -27.18 7.31
C GLN A 24 -16.28 -26.60 8.70
N GLN A 25 -15.84 -27.46 9.63
CA GLN A 25 -15.12 -26.99 10.80
C GLN A 25 -13.88 -26.30 10.27
N LEU A 26 -13.80 -24.99 10.47
CA LEU A 26 -12.59 -24.21 10.23
C LEU A 26 -11.46 -24.85 11.05
N SER A 27 -10.27 -24.92 10.47
CA SER A 27 -9.11 -25.41 11.21
C SER A 27 -8.83 -24.49 12.40
N VAL A 28 -8.28 -25.02 13.49
CA VAL A 28 -7.84 -24.20 14.64
C VAL A 28 -6.89 -23.08 14.19
N ALA A 29 -6.07 -23.34 13.18
CA ALA A 29 -5.20 -22.33 12.57
C ALA A 29 -5.98 -21.23 11.83
N ASP A 30 -7.08 -21.57 11.14
CA ASP A 30 -7.92 -20.59 10.46
C ASP A 30 -8.67 -19.71 11.47
N GLU A 31 -9.05 -20.29 12.62
CA GLU A 31 -9.65 -19.55 13.72
C GLU A 31 -8.67 -18.55 14.34
N GLU A 32 -7.41 -18.94 14.57
CA GLU A 32 -6.36 -18.06 15.09
C GLU A 32 -6.08 -16.88 14.14
N ILE A 33 -5.97 -17.16 12.83
CA ILE A 33 -5.80 -16.13 11.79
C ILE A 33 -6.97 -15.14 11.81
N GLU A 34 -8.21 -15.62 11.92
CA GLU A 34 -9.38 -14.73 11.97
C GLU A 34 -9.41 -13.93 13.28
N GLN A 35 -9.01 -14.50 14.42
CA GLN A 35 -8.92 -13.75 15.68
C GLN A 35 -7.89 -12.61 15.61
N GLU A 36 -6.72 -12.87 15.04
CA GLU A 36 -5.69 -11.84 14.88
C GLU A 36 -6.15 -10.74 13.90
N ARG A 37 -6.81 -11.12 12.81
CA ARG A 37 -7.48 -10.19 11.89
C ARG A 37 -8.47 -9.28 12.62
N GLN A 38 -9.34 -9.84 13.46
CA GLN A 38 -10.32 -9.08 14.23
C GLN A 38 -9.65 -8.13 15.23
N THR A 39 -8.49 -8.53 15.78
CA THR A 39 -7.70 -7.67 16.67
C THR A 39 -7.18 -6.43 15.93
N HIS A 40 -6.67 -6.60 14.71
CA HIS A 40 -6.26 -5.48 13.86
C HIS A 40 -7.43 -4.55 13.53
N LEU A 41 -8.56 -5.10 13.07
CA LEU A 41 -9.74 -4.31 12.73
C LEU A 41 -10.28 -3.53 13.93
N ARG A 42 -10.36 -4.16 15.11
CA ARG A 42 -10.77 -3.51 16.35
C ARG A 42 -9.84 -2.37 16.74
N THR A 43 -8.53 -2.55 16.55
CA THR A 43 -7.53 -1.51 16.86
C THR A 43 -7.75 -0.28 15.98
N ILE A 44 -7.94 -0.48 14.67
CA ILE A 44 -8.23 0.61 13.72
C ILE A 44 -9.57 1.29 14.05
N GLU A 45 -10.61 0.52 14.37
CA GLU A 45 -11.91 1.07 14.76
C GLU A 45 -11.81 1.96 16.01
N LEU A 46 -11.05 1.53 17.02
CA LEU A 46 -10.81 2.32 18.22
C LEU A 46 -10.06 3.62 17.89
N LEU A 47 -9.06 3.58 17.00
CA LEU A 47 -8.34 4.77 16.55
C LEU A 47 -9.26 5.77 15.83
N ASP A 48 -10.16 5.27 14.98
CA ASP A 48 -11.15 6.10 14.30
C ASP A 48 -12.13 6.75 15.29
N ARG A 49 -12.58 6.01 16.30
CA ARG A 49 -13.42 6.57 17.38
C ARG A 49 -12.70 7.65 18.17
N VAL A 50 -11.41 7.46 18.47
CA VAL A 50 -10.59 8.49 19.12
C VAL A 50 -10.48 9.74 18.24
N ALA A 51 -10.21 9.57 16.94
CA ALA A 51 -10.13 10.66 15.99
C ALA A 51 -11.45 11.44 15.86
N ASN A 52 -12.58 10.75 16.04
CA ASN A 52 -13.92 11.34 16.08
C ASN A 52 -14.30 11.94 17.47
N GLY A 53 -13.40 11.93 18.44
CA GLY A 53 -13.55 12.61 19.74
C GLY A 53 -13.89 11.70 20.93
N GLU A 54 -13.97 10.37 20.74
CA GLU A 54 -14.27 9.44 21.84
C GLU A 54 -13.05 9.13 22.71
N LYS A 55 -12.84 9.96 23.73
CA LYS A 55 -11.69 9.84 24.66
C LYS A 55 -11.60 8.48 25.40
N ALA A 56 -12.73 7.79 25.60
CA ALA A 56 -12.75 6.50 26.29
C ALA A 56 -12.04 5.41 25.47
N ALA A 57 -12.18 5.44 24.14
CA ALA A 57 -11.52 4.49 23.24
C ALA A 57 -9.98 4.60 23.34
N GLY A 58 -9.46 5.81 23.53
CA GLY A 58 -8.02 6.04 23.64
C GLY A 58 -7.39 5.37 24.86
N ARG A 59 -8.14 5.15 25.94
CA ARG A 59 -7.63 4.45 27.13
C ARG A 59 -7.38 2.96 26.91
N LEU A 60 -7.92 2.40 25.82
CA LEU A 60 -7.79 1.00 25.44
C LEU A 60 -6.63 0.78 24.46
N LEU A 61 -5.98 1.84 24.01
CA LEU A 61 -4.93 1.80 22.99
C LEU A 61 -3.56 2.13 23.59
N PRO A 62 -2.48 1.52 23.07
CA PRO A 62 -1.12 1.96 23.35
C PRO A 62 -0.91 3.42 22.97
N ALA A 63 -0.11 4.15 23.75
CA ALA A 63 0.18 5.56 23.49
C ALA A 63 0.80 5.79 22.11
N ASP A 64 1.72 4.93 21.70
CA ASP A 64 2.42 5.01 20.41
C ASP A 64 1.45 4.98 19.23
N LEU A 65 0.38 4.17 19.30
CA LEU A 65 -0.64 4.11 18.24
C LEU A 65 -1.57 5.33 18.23
N LEU A 66 -1.72 6.02 19.37
CA LEU A 66 -2.46 7.27 19.42
C LEU A 66 -1.67 8.44 18.83
N GLU A 67 -0.34 8.41 18.99
CA GLU A 67 0.56 9.40 18.39
C GLU A 67 0.70 9.18 16.89
N ASP A 68 0.82 7.93 16.45
CA ASP A 68 0.92 7.56 15.04
C ASP A 68 -0.13 6.49 14.64
N PRO A 69 -1.37 6.91 14.34
CA PRO A 69 -2.41 5.99 13.87
C PRO A 69 -2.07 5.26 12.56
N LEU A 70 -1.14 5.76 11.74
CA LEU A 70 -0.75 5.10 10.50
C LEU A 70 -0.07 3.75 10.79
N ASP A 71 0.65 3.63 11.90
CA ASP A 71 1.34 2.40 12.27
C ASP A 71 0.39 1.21 12.46
N ALA A 72 -0.80 1.42 13.01
CA ALA A 72 -1.79 0.34 13.14
C ALA A 72 -2.21 -0.22 11.77
N HIS A 73 -2.34 0.64 10.76
CA HIS A 73 -2.66 0.25 9.40
C HIS A 73 -1.48 -0.48 8.74
N LEU A 74 -0.25 0.01 8.92
CA LEU A 74 0.95 -0.63 8.40
C LEU A 74 1.16 -2.02 9.00
N LEU A 75 0.94 -2.17 10.32
CA LEU A 75 0.99 -3.45 11.00
C LEU A 75 -0.02 -4.44 10.42
N TYR A 76 -1.26 -3.99 10.17
CA TYR A 76 -2.29 -4.85 9.60
C TYR A 76 -1.99 -5.25 8.15
N VAL A 77 -1.47 -4.32 7.34
CA VAL A 77 -1.03 -4.62 5.96
C VAL A 77 0.12 -5.63 5.97
N ARG A 78 1.11 -5.46 6.85
CA ARG A 78 2.23 -6.40 6.99
C ARG A 78 1.75 -7.77 7.42
N TRP A 79 0.94 -7.83 8.48
CA TRP A 79 0.32 -9.09 8.93
C TRP A 79 -0.42 -9.78 7.79
N THR A 80 -1.23 -9.04 7.03
CA THR A 80 -1.97 -9.60 5.89
C THR A 80 -1.02 -10.23 4.86
N LEU A 81 0.09 -9.56 4.53
CA LEU A 81 1.09 -10.07 3.57
C LEU A 81 1.87 -11.29 4.10
N ASP A 82 2.11 -11.36 5.40
CA ASP A 82 2.88 -12.44 6.04
C ASP A 82 2.02 -13.69 6.30
N THR A 83 0.72 -13.50 6.57
CA THR A 83 -0.19 -14.58 6.97
C THR A 83 -0.72 -15.39 5.79
N TYR A 84 -1.05 -14.73 4.68
CA TYR A 84 -1.66 -15.42 3.54
C TYR A 84 -0.65 -15.62 2.40
N GLY A 85 -0.72 -16.77 1.72
CA GLY A 85 0.13 -17.06 0.57
C GLY A 85 -0.18 -16.16 -0.65
N PRO A 86 0.81 -15.87 -1.52
CA PRO A 86 0.66 -14.94 -2.65
C PRO A 86 -0.39 -15.36 -3.70
N GLN A 87 -0.80 -16.63 -3.70
CA GLN A 87 -1.79 -17.18 -4.60
C GLN A 87 -3.21 -17.24 -4.00
N GLU A 88 -3.39 -16.85 -2.74
CA GLU A 88 -4.69 -16.88 -2.09
C GLU A 88 -5.57 -15.74 -2.57
N GLU A 89 -6.78 -16.06 -3.02
CA GLU A 89 -7.74 -15.03 -3.44
C GLU A 89 -8.22 -14.18 -2.24
N ASN A 90 -8.28 -14.80 -1.06
CA ASN A 90 -8.64 -14.12 0.19
C ASN A 90 -7.61 -13.08 0.62
N LEU A 91 -6.30 -13.38 0.47
CA LEU A 91 -5.22 -12.41 0.66
C LEU A 91 -5.49 -11.15 -0.16
N LYS A 92 -5.69 -11.33 -1.46
CA LYS A 92 -5.84 -10.22 -2.41
C LYS A 92 -7.05 -9.36 -2.04
N LYS A 93 -8.18 -9.97 -1.70
CA LYS A 93 -9.40 -9.25 -1.28
C LYS A 93 -9.17 -8.45 0.00
N ASN A 94 -8.66 -9.11 1.05
CA ASN A 94 -8.43 -8.47 2.34
C ASN A 94 -7.40 -7.34 2.24
N LEU A 95 -6.29 -7.57 1.52
CA LEU A 95 -5.24 -6.59 1.28
C LEU A 95 -5.77 -5.36 0.55
N ILE A 96 -6.55 -5.54 -0.53
CA ILE A 96 -7.14 -4.41 -1.26
C ILE A 96 -8.06 -3.59 -0.36
N ILE A 97 -8.90 -4.25 0.46
CA ILE A 97 -9.81 -3.57 1.38
C ILE A 97 -9.03 -2.69 2.37
N ILE A 98 -8.02 -3.25 3.04
CA ILE A 98 -7.25 -2.45 4.02
C ILE A 98 -6.45 -1.35 3.33
N LEU A 99 -5.89 -1.58 2.15
CA LEU A 99 -5.17 -0.55 1.38
C LEU A 99 -6.10 0.61 1.00
N GLU A 100 -7.30 0.31 0.49
CA GLU A 100 -8.28 1.34 0.14
C GLU A 100 -8.71 2.15 1.38
N GLN A 101 -8.99 1.48 2.50
CA GLN A 101 -9.37 2.13 3.75
C GLN A 101 -8.25 3.03 4.28
N SER A 102 -7.02 2.51 4.34
CA SER A 102 -5.84 3.23 4.85
C SER A 102 -5.51 4.46 4.00
N THR A 103 -5.47 4.28 2.68
CA THR A 103 -5.19 5.36 1.74
C THR A 103 -6.26 6.45 1.80
N ARG A 104 -7.54 6.10 1.98
CA ARG A 104 -8.62 7.09 2.17
C ARG A 104 -8.53 7.81 3.52
N ARG A 105 -8.24 7.09 4.60
CA ARG A 105 -8.32 7.61 5.97
C ARG A 105 -7.40 8.81 6.22
N PHE A 106 -6.18 8.76 5.71
CA PHE A 106 -5.13 9.72 6.01
C PHE A 106 -4.96 10.83 4.97
N VAL A 107 -5.80 10.87 3.92
CA VAL A 107 -5.59 11.76 2.76
C VAL A 107 -5.62 13.25 3.10
N ASN A 108 -6.36 13.62 4.14
CA ASN A 108 -6.49 15.01 4.61
C ASN A 108 -5.53 15.34 5.77
N GLU A 109 -4.77 14.35 6.26
CA GLU A 109 -3.85 14.52 7.37
C GLU A 109 -2.49 14.99 6.87
N LYS A 110 -2.18 16.26 7.11
CA LYS A 110 -0.97 16.92 6.58
C LYS A 110 0.33 16.26 7.03
N GLN A 111 0.34 15.65 8.21
CA GLN A 111 1.51 14.98 8.79
C GLN A 111 2.02 13.83 7.92
N TYR A 112 1.14 13.15 7.16
CA TYR A 112 1.52 12.01 6.34
C TYR A 112 1.80 12.37 4.88
N ARG A 113 1.65 13.64 4.46
CA ARG A 113 1.89 14.05 3.06
C ARG A 113 3.31 13.78 2.60
N SER A 114 4.29 14.08 3.45
CA SER A 114 5.72 13.81 3.20
C SER A 114 6.21 12.61 4.00
N ASP A 115 5.33 11.62 4.27
CA ASP A 115 5.69 10.35 4.91
C ASP A 115 5.86 9.25 3.85
N LEU A 116 7.06 8.68 3.78
CA LEU A 116 7.39 7.62 2.82
C LEU A 116 6.58 6.34 3.08
N ARG A 117 6.22 6.03 4.33
CA ARG A 117 5.41 4.85 4.68
C ARG A 117 4.02 4.96 4.06
N TYR A 118 3.43 6.16 4.11
CA TYR A 118 2.14 6.42 3.51
C TYR A 118 2.19 6.39 1.99
N LEU A 119 3.24 6.95 1.37
CA LEU A 119 3.47 6.81 -0.07
C LEU A 119 3.60 5.34 -0.49
N LYS A 120 4.32 4.50 0.27
CA LYS A 120 4.45 3.07 -0.02
C LYS A 120 3.11 2.32 0.03
N LEU A 121 2.20 2.68 0.94
CA LEU A 121 0.83 2.14 0.94
C LEU A 121 0.08 2.47 -0.35
N TRP A 122 0.18 3.71 -0.82
CA TRP A 122 -0.43 4.14 -2.07
C TRP A 122 0.18 3.43 -3.29
N VAL A 123 1.50 3.28 -3.34
CA VAL A 123 2.18 2.53 -4.41
C VAL A 123 1.73 1.07 -4.40
N LEU A 124 1.63 0.45 -3.23
CA LEU A 124 1.14 -0.92 -3.10
C LEU A 124 -0.31 -1.03 -3.58
N TYR A 125 -1.17 -0.07 -3.21
CA TYR A 125 -2.55 -0.02 -3.70
C TYR A 125 -2.63 0.12 -5.23
N ALA A 126 -1.83 1.01 -5.82
CA ALA A 126 -1.78 1.21 -7.26
C ALA A 126 -1.35 -0.05 -8.03
N ARG A 127 -0.47 -0.89 -7.46
CA ARG A 127 -0.05 -2.17 -8.06
C ARG A 127 -1.17 -3.22 -8.13
N HIS A 128 -2.22 -3.05 -7.34
CA HIS A 128 -3.43 -3.89 -7.38
C HIS A 128 -4.54 -3.28 -8.27
N CYS A 129 -4.27 -2.19 -8.96
CA CYS A 129 -5.21 -1.54 -9.87
C CYS A 129 -4.84 -1.80 -11.34
N SER A 130 -5.78 -1.52 -12.25
CA SER A 130 -5.46 -1.43 -13.68
C SER A 130 -4.45 -0.29 -13.92
N LYS A 131 -3.75 -0.31 -15.06
CA LYS A 131 -2.82 0.79 -15.40
C LYS A 131 -3.49 2.15 -15.39
N LEU A 132 -4.69 2.24 -15.97
CA LEU A 132 -5.49 3.48 -15.94
C LEU A 132 -5.86 3.88 -14.51
N GLY A 133 -6.23 2.92 -13.66
CA GLY A 133 -6.50 3.16 -12.24
C GLY A 133 -5.26 3.67 -11.50
N ALA A 134 -4.10 3.07 -11.73
CA ALA A 134 -2.83 3.50 -11.16
C ALA A 134 -2.47 4.94 -11.60
N THR A 135 -2.62 5.28 -12.88
CA THR A 135 -2.41 6.65 -13.37
C THR A 135 -3.31 7.65 -12.65
N LYS A 136 -4.61 7.34 -12.51
CA LYS A 136 -5.56 8.18 -11.75
C LYS A 136 -5.17 8.34 -10.29
N ILE A 137 -4.64 7.29 -9.65
CA ILE A 137 -4.11 7.36 -8.29
C ILE A 137 -2.97 8.37 -8.23
N TYR A 138 -1.97 8.28 -9.10
CA TYR A 138 -0.82 9.19 -9.06
C TYR A 138 -1.21 10.64 -9.39
N GLU A 139 -2.14 10.87 -10.31
CA GLU A 139 -2.72 12.20 -10.57
C GLU A 139 -3.42 12.76 -9.31
N TYR A 140 -4.18 11.92 -8.61
CA TYR A 140 -4.83 12.30 -7.36
C TYR A 140 -3.82 12.64 -6.27
N LEU A 141 -2.77 11.84 -6.09
CA LEU A 141 -1.70 12.12 -5.13
C LEU A 141 -0.97 13.42 -5.45
N ASN A 142 -0.69 13.68 -6.72
CA ASN A 142 -0.11 14.95 -7.16
C ASN A 142 -1.03 16.14 -6.79
N SER A 143 -2.36 15.99 -6.96
CA SER A 143 -3.33 17.03 -6.57
C SER A 143 -3.43 17.25 -5.05
N LYS A 144 -3.10 16.22 -4.26
CA LYS A 144 -3.11 16.25 -2.79
C LYS A 144 -1.75 16.57 -2.18
N GLU A 145 -0.72 16.72 -3.01
CA GLU A 145 0.67 16.94 -2.60
C GLU A 145 1.17 15.81 -1.68
N ILE A 146 0.78 14.56 -1.95
CA ILE A 146 1.22 13.39 -1.19
C ILE A 146 2.41 12.76 -1.90
N GLY A 147 3.52 12.64 -1.19
CA GLY A 147 4.74 11.98 -1.64
C GLY A 147 5.52 12.72 -2.73
N ILE A 148 5.17 13.97 -3.03
CA ILE A 148 5.77 14.75 -4.12
C ILE A 148 7.25 15.09 -3.91
N ASP A 149 7.76 14.90 -2.69
CA ASP A 149 9.16 15.11 -2.32
C ASP A 149 10.04 13.88 -2.61
N PHE A 150 9.44 12.73 -2.95
CA PHE A 150 10.17 11.47 -3.15
C PHE A 150 10.32 11.12 -4.62
N SER A 151 11.52 10.71 -5.03
CA SER A 151 11.77 10.25 -6.40
C SER A 151 10.87 9.06 -6.75
N MET A 152 10.63 8.17 -5.78
CA MET A 152 9.78 6.98 -5.91
C MET A 152 8.39 7.32 -6.48
N PHE A 153 7.80 8.44 -6.07
CA PHE A 153 6.50 8.87 -6.55
C PHE A 153 6.49 9.07 -8.07
N TYR A 154 7.46 9.82 -8.60
CA TYR A 154 7.57 10.09 -10.04
C TYR A 154 8.01 8.85 -10.82
N GLU A 155 8.88 8.01 -10.24
CA GLU A 155 9.29 6.74 -10.85
C GLU A 155 8.10 5.80 -11.08
N GLU A 156 7.23 5.67 -10.07
CA GLU A 156 6.05 4.80 -10.13
C GLU A 156 4.93 5.43 -10.98
N TRP A 157 4.74 6.75 -10.92
CA TRP A 157 3.79 7.46 -11.81
C TRP A 157 4.18 7.29 -13.28
N ALA A 158 5.43 7.55 -13.62
CA ALA A 158 5.93 7.35 -14.98
C ALA A 158 5.81 5.89 -15.44
N SER A 159 5.91 4.92 -14.51
CA SER A 159 5.75 3.49 -14.81
C SER A 159 4.29 3.06 -15.02
N SER A 160 3.32 3.78 -14.45
CA SER A 160 1.88 3.53 -14.65
C SER A 160 1.39 3.92 -16.05
N VAL A 161 2.04 4.90 -16.68
CA VAL A 161 1.77 5.31 -18.07
C VAL A 161 2.22 4.23 -19.04
N ASP A 162 1.49 4.04 -20.13
CA ASP A 162 1.86 3.08 -21.16
C ASP A 162 3.21 3.43 -21.79
N GLN A 163 4.15 2.48 -21.70
CA GLN A 163 5.54 2.61 -22.12
C GLN A 163 5.68 2.49 -23.65
N HIS A 164 5.10 3.45 -24.37
CA HIS A 164 5.05 3.52 -25.83
C HIS A 164 5.55 4.90 -26.31
N PRO A 165 6.13 5.03 -27.51
CA PRO A 165 6.65 6.31 -28.02
C PRO A 165 5.60 7.44 -28.02
N ASP A 166 4.32 7.12 -28.22
CA ASP A 166 3.24 8.11 -28.18
C ASP A 166 3.07 8.81 -26.83
N ASN A 167 3.45 8.13 -25.74
CA ASN A 167 3.38 8.67 -24.38
C ASN A 167 4.75 9.16 -23.87
N LEU A 168 5.78 9.17 -24.71
CA LEU A 168 7.14 9.54 -24.31
C LEU A 168 7.19 10.94 -23.70
N LYS A 169 6.46 11.89 -24.29
CA LYS A 169 6.39 13.27 -23.79
C LYS A 169 5.76 13.33 -22.40
N THR A 170 4.65 12.61 -22.18
CA THR A 170 3.98 12.54 -20.87
C THR A 170 4.90 11.96 -19.80
N ILE A 171 5.63 10.88 -20.14
CA ILE A 171 6.60 10.25 -19.23
C ILE A 171 7.74 11.22 -18.90
N GLU A 172 8.24 11.94 -19.90
CA GLU A 172 9.26 12.98 -19.71
C GLU A 172 8.77 14.10 -18.78
N GLU A 173 7.57 14.63 -19.01
CA GLU A 173 6.96 15.68 -18.18
C GLU A 173 6.82 15.26 -16.71
N ILE A 174 6.47 14.00 -16.43
CA ILE A 174 6.40 13.46 -15.05
C ILE A 174 7.78 13.50 -14.39
N PHE A 175 8.84 13.05 -15.08
CA PHE A 175 10.19 13.09 -14.53
C PHE A 175 10.69 14.53 -14.33
N ASP A 176 10.43 15.42 -15.30
CA ASP A 176 10.85 16.82 -15.20
C ASP A 176 10.15 17.55 -14.06
N LEU A 177 8.87 17.25 -13.83
CA LEU A 177 8.13 17.77 -12.67
C LEU A 177 8.81 17.37 -11.35
N GLY A 178 9.22 16.11 -11.20
CA GLY A 178 9.93 15.65 -10.01
C GLY A 178 11.32 16.26 -9.86
N ILE A 179 12.03 16.46 -10.98
CA ILE A 179 13.34 17.13 -10.99
C ILE A 179 13.19 18.60 -10.59
N GLN A 180 12.19 19.30 -11.13
CA GLN A 180 11.90 20.70 -10.81
C GLN A 180 11.55 20.89 -9.33
N ARG A 181 10.85 19.93 -8.73
CA ARG A 181 10.51 19.94 -7.30
C ARG A 181 11.65 19.47 -6.38
N GLY A 182 12.75 18.99 -6.94
CA GLY A 182 13.90 18.53 -6.15
C GLY A 182 13.66 17.21 -5.42
N ALA A 183 12.84 16.31 -5.98
CA ALA A 183 12.45 15.07 -5.32
C ALA A 183 13.66 14.15 -5.03
N GLU A 184 13.76 13.66 -3.80
CA GLU A 184 14.90 12.89 -3.31
C GLU A 184 14.73 11.38 -3.48
N PRO A 185 15.78 10.63 -3.90
CA PRO A 185 17.11 11.10 -4.29
C PRO A 185 17.18 11.66 -5.73
N LEU A 186 17.51 12.95 -5.88
CA LEU A 186 17.43 13.67 -7.16
C LEU A 186 18.34 13.08 -8.25
N ASN A 187 19.55 12.66 -7.89
CA ASN A 187 20.50 12.06 -8.83
C ASN A 187 20.00 10.72 -9.37
N ARG A 188 19.32 9.94 -8.51
CA ARG A 188 18.68 8.69 -8.92
C ARG A 188 17.54 8.97 -9.90
N LEU A 189 16.70 9.97 -9.62
CA LEU A 189 15.60 10.36 -10.49
C LEU A 189 16.08 10.75 -11.90
N LYS A 190 17.12 11.58 -11.99
CA LYS A 190 17.74 11.98 -13.28
C LYS A 190 18.27 10.80 -14.08
N LYS A 191 18.98 9.87 -13.42
CA LYS A 191 19.48 8.64 -14.06
C LYS A 191 18.32 7.76 -14.56
N LYS A 192 17.26 7.65 -13.75
CA LYS A 192 16.06 6.88 -14.11
C LYS A 192 15.34 7.49 -15.31
N LYS A 193 15.18 8.82 -15.37
CA LYS A 193 14.62 9.55 -16.53
C LYS A 193 15.34 9.12 -17.82
N ILE A 194 16.67 9.23 -17.87
CA ILE A 194 17.46 8.88 -19.06
C ILE A 194 17.25 7.42 -19.47
N SER A 195 17.31 6.49 -18.51
CA SER A 195 17.13 5.06 -18.77
C SER A 195 15.74 4.74 -19.33
N VAL A 196 14.69 5.34 -18.75
CA VAL A 196 13.30 5.12 -19.16
C VAL A 196 13.04 5.71 -20.54
N LEU A 197 13.41 6.98 -20.78
CA LEU A 197 13.18 7.63 -22.08
C LEU A 197 13.90 6.91 -23.22
N LYS A 198 15.14 6.45 -23.00
CA LYS A 198 15.86 5.63 -23.99
C LYS A 198 15.09 4.34 -24.32
N ARG A 199 14.63 3.63 -23.29
CA ARG A 199 13.86 2.38 -23.46
C ARG A 199 12.54 2.61 -24.21
N VAL A 200 11.79 3.65 -23.84
CA VAL A 200 10.50 3.97 -24.48
C VAL A 200 10.69 4.44 -25.92
N SER A 201 11.74 5.20 -26.23
CA SER A 201 12.06 5.61 -27.61
C SER A 201 12.39 4.43 -28.53
N GLN A 202 12.94 3.36 -27.95
CA GLN A 202 13.43 2.19 -28.67
C GLN A 202 12.41 1.06 -28.75
N SER A 203 11.25 1.17 -28.10
CA SER A 203 10.19 0.16 -28.22
C SER A 203 9.61 0.23 -29.63
N THR A 204 9.87 -0.79 -30.44
CA THR A 204 9.33 -0.92 -31.79
C THR A 204 7.80 -1.08 -31.72
N SER A 205 7.11 -0.43 -32.65
CA SER A 205 5.64 -0.41 -32.78
C SER A 205 5.01 -1.77 -33.15
N ASP A 206 5.80 -2.85 -33.16
CA ASP A 206 5.36 -4.18 -33.62
C ASP A 206 4.70 -5.01 -32.51
N ARG A 207 4.11 -4.33 -31.53
CA ARG A 207 3.16 -4.95 -30.61
C ARG A 207 1.81 -4.97 -31.32
N SER A 208 1.62 -5.96 -32.19
CA SER A 208 0.27 -6.40 -32.60
C SER A 208 -0.64 -6.38 -31.37
N PRO A 209 -1.88 -5.84 -31.44
CA PRO A 209 -2.72 -5.63 -30.27
C PRO A 209 -2.91 -6.96 -29.57
N GLN A 210 -2.06 -7.20 -28.56
CA GLN A 210 -2.26 -8.30 -27.64
C GLN A 210 -3.63 -8.01 -27.04
N PRO A 211 -4.58 -8.95 -27.08
CA PRO A 211 -5.80 -8.81 -26.29
C PRO A 211 -5.35 -8.38 -24.89
N PRO A 212 -6.05 -7.46 -24.21
CA PRO A 212 -5.64 -7.01 -22.89
C PRO A 212 -5.31 -8.25 -22.10
N THR A 213 -4.03 -8.51 -21.87
CA THR A 213 -3.63 -9.60 -20.99
C THR A 213 -4.23 -9.14 -19.70
N PRO A 214 -5.29 -9.80 -19.19
CA PRO A 214 -5.88 -9.35 -17.96
C PRO A 214 -4.75 -9.55 -16.99
N ASN A 215 -4.14 -8.44 -16.55
CA ASN A 215 -3.25 -8.55 -15.43
C ASN A 215 -4.19 -9.11 -14.36
N ARG A 216 -3.97 -10.35 -13.93
CA ARG A 216 -4.93 -11.16 -13.16
C ARG A 216 -5.21 -10.56 -11.76
N ASN A 217 -4.73 -9.33 -11.55
CA ASN A 217 -4.79 -8.44 -10.40
C ASN A 217 -5.62 -7.17 -10.69
N GLU A 218 -6.29 -7.03 -11.85
CA GLU A 218 -7.13 -5.88 -12.20
C GLU A 218 -8.44 -5.86 -11.39
N LEU A 219 -8.35 -5.39 -10.14
CA LEU A 219 -9.51 -5.12 -9.31
C LEU A 219 -9.47 -3.64 -8.91
N CYS A 220 -10.06 -2.80 -9.77
CA CYS A 220 -10.85 -1.61 -9.45
C CYS A 220 -10.93 -0.74 -10.71
N ASP A 221 -12.08 -0.72 -11.41
CA ASP A 221 -12.27 0.18 -12.57
C ASP A 221 -12.20 1.67 -12.15
N ASP A 222 -12.45 1.96 -10.88
CA ASP A 222 -12.33 3.28 -10.28
C ASP A 222 -11.76 3.22 -8.84
N PRO A 223 -10.42 3.19 -8.66
CA PRO A 223 -9.78 3.06 -7.35
C PRO A 223 -10.02 4.24 -6.41
N LEU A 224 -10.54 5.36 -6.92
CA LEU A 224 -10.76 6.57 -6.14
C LEU A 224 -12.24 6.85 -5.86
N LYS A 225 -13.14 5.92 -6.22
CA LYS A 225 -14.59 6.07 -6.05
C LYS A 225 -14.99 6.49 -4.62
N ASN A 226 -14.31 5.95 -3.62
CA ASN A 226 -14.61 6.21 -2.21
C ASN A 226 -13.82 7.38 -1.62
N HIS A 227 -12.80 7.90 -2.31
CA HIS A 227 -11.97 9.04 -1.87
C HIS A 227 -12.63 10.41 -2.14
N ARG A 228 -13.77 10.42 -2.86
CA ARG A 228 -14.53 11.65 -3.21
C ARG A 228 -15.62 12.03 -2.19
N ILE A 229 -15.98 11.13 -1.27
CA ILE A 229 -17.22 11.22 -0.47
C ILE A 229 -17.20 12.36 0.58
N SER A 230 -16.06 13.01 0.85
CA SER A 230 -15.99 14.09 1.84
C SER A 230 -16.15 15.51 1.28
N SER A 231 -16.63 15.71 0.05
CA SER A 231 -16.77 17.06 -0.55
C SER A 231 -18.20 17.57 -0.78
N SER A 232 -19.25 16.91 -0.28
CA SER A 232 -20.61 17.47 -0.29
C SER A 232 -21.04 17.94 1.10
N ALA A 233 -20.48 19.06 1.54
CA ALA A 233 -21.12 19.91 2.53
C ALA A 233 -20.88 21.37 2.12
N ASP A 234 -21.91 22.00 1.58
CA ASP A 234 -21.93 23.43 1.29
C ASP A 234 -21.53 24.25 2.53
N PRO A 235 -20.80 25.36 2.38
CA PRO A 235 -20.39 26.18 3.52
C PRO A 235 -21.60 26.94 4.10
N PRO A 236 -21.92 26.79 5.40
CA PRO A 236 -22.88 27.68 6.02
C PRO A 236 -22.26 29.06 6.24
N LYS A 237 -23.04 30.09 5.92
CA LYS A 237 -22.74 31.51 6.10
C LYS A 237 -22.35 31.85 7.54
N ASN A 238 -21.34 32.72 7.65
CA ASN A 238 -20.85 33.40 8.85
C ASN A 238 -21.95 33.90 9.81
N PRO A 239 -21.65 33.99 11.11
CA PRO A 239 -21.53 35.32 11.71
C PRO A 239 -20.32 35.52 12.66
N THR A 240 -19.63 36.63 12.42
CA THR A 240 -18.89 37.56 13.30
C THR A 240 -18.64 37.20 14.78
N GLU A 241 -17.36 37.12 15.20
CA GLU A 241 -16.86 37.49 16.55
C GLU A 241 -15.34 37.85 16.53
N PRO A 242 -14.80 38.56 17.56
CA PRO A 242 -13.73 39.58 17.45
C PRO A 242 -12.29 39.07 17.71
N PRO A 243 -11.23 39.90 17.53
CA PRO A 243 -9.85 39.43 17.41
C PRO A 243 -9.06 39.46 18.73
N LEU A 244 -8.40 38.36 19.11
CA LEU A 244 -7.36 38.40 20.16
C LEU A 244 -6.15 37.47 19.89
N LYS A 245 -4.98 38.14 19.88
CA LYS A 245 -3.60 37.77 20.28
C LYS A 245 -2.71 36.94 19.34
N LYS A 246 -1.54 37.53 19.06
CA LYS A 246 -0.41 37.02 18.26
C LYS A 246 0.20 35.74 18.86
N PRO A 247 0.68 34.79 18.04
CA PRO A 247 1.45 33.62 18.51
C PRO A 247 2.91 33.98 18.85
N PRO A 248 3.57 33.27 19.78
CA PRO A 248 4.99 33.44 20.09
C PRO A 248 5.90 32.79 19.02
N ALA A 249 7.17 33.23 19.01
CA ALA A 249 8.21 32.93 18.03
C ALA A 249 8.61 31.44 17.94
N PRO A 250 9.13 30.97 16.78
CA PRO A 250 9.47 29.56 16.55
C PRO A 250 10.69 29.14 17.38
N THR A 251 10.53 28.07 18.16
CA THR A 251 11.64 27.39 18.82
C THR A 251 12.27 26.42 17.81
N THR A 252 13.49 26.72 17.37
CA THR A 252 14.33 25.79 16.59
C THR A 252 14.62 24.53 17.40
N GLN A 253 14.05 23.40 17.00
CA GLN A 253 14.46 22.09 17.50
C GLN A 253 15.75 21.68 16.79
N LYS A 254 16.82 21.54 17.56
CA LYS A 254 18.13 21.09 17.10
C LYS A 254 18.08 19.57 16.89
N LEU A 255 18.08 19.11 15.64
CA LEU A 255 18.17 17.68 15.31
C LEU A 255 19.50 17.12 15.84
N ALA A 256 19.43 16.30 16.89
CA ALA A 256 20.58 15.69 17.55
C ALA A 256 20.87 14.27 17.00
N LEU A 257 20.66 14.04 15.70
CA LEU A 257 21.04 12.78 15.06
C LEU A 257 22.09 13.05 13.99
N ASP A 258 23.22 12.37 14.17
CA ASP A 258 24.35 12.34 13.24
C ASP A 258 23.94 11.58 11.97
N LEU A 259 23.66 12.33 10.90
CA LEU A 259 23.16 11.84 9.61
C LEU A 259 24.10 10.83 8.94
N SER A 260 25.38 10.78 9.34
CA SER A 260 26.34 9.79 8.83
C SER A 260 25.97 8.34 9.19
N LYS A 261 25.10 8.15 10.19
CA LYS A 261 24.70 6.83 10.70
C LYS A 261 23.51 6.21 9.96
N LEU A 262 22.73 7.02 9.25
CA LEU A 262 21.61 6.56 8.41
C LEU A 262 22.08 6.17 7.01
N TYR A 263 23.31 6.55 6.64
CA TYR A 263 23.90 6.30 5.33
C TYR A 263 25.36 5.82 5.47
N PRO A 264 25.59 4.51 5.68
CA PRO A 264 26.92 3.94 5.90
C PRO A 264 27.87 4.00 4.68
N GLY A 265 27.39 4.47 3.52
CA GLY A 265 28.19 4.63 2.30
C GLY A 265 28.29 3.38 1.41
N ASP A 266 27.64 2.29 1.78
CA ASP A 266 27.56 1.04 1.02
C ASP A 266 26.33 0.95 0.08
N GLY A 267 25.55 2.03 -0.01
CA GLY A 267 24.34 2.11 -0.82
C GLY A 267 23.10 1.50 -0.17
N VAL A 268 23.20 1.10 1.10
CA VAL A 268 22.07 0.65 1.93
C VAL A 268 21.62 1.83 2.81
N GLU A 269 20.33 2.14 2.77
CA GLU A 269 19.73 3.14 3.64
C GLU A 269 19.18 2.42 4.88
N ILE A 270 19.52 2.91 6.07
CA ILE A 270 19.07 2.33 7.34
C ILE A 270 18.17 3.37 8.01
N SER A 271 16.94 2.98 8.35
CA SER A 271 16.01 3.90 9.02
C SER A 271 16.49 4.22 10.45
N PRO A 272 16.05 5.35 11.05
CA PRO A 272 16.34 5.65 12.46
C PRO A 272 15.91 4.52 13.41
N GLU A 273 14.83 3.84 13.09
CA GLU A 273 14.28 2.69 13.82
C GLU A 273 15.15 1.44 13.63
N GLU A 274 15.63 1.17 12.41
CA GLU A 274 16.60 0.10 12.15
C GLU A 274 17.95 0.36 12.83
N TYR A 275 18.38 1.63 12.92
CA TYR A 275 19.56 2.03 13.67
C TYR A 275 19.38 1.80 15.18
N LYS A 276 18.22 2.17 15.75
CA LYS A 276 17.90 1.87 17.16
C LYS A 276 17.84 0.36 17.41
N ALA A 277 17.23 -0.40 16.50
CA ALA A 277 17.13 -1.85 16.60
C ALA A 277 18.50 -2.54 16.53
N THR A 278 19.40 -2.08 15.67
CA THR A 278 20.77 -2.62 15.57
C THR A 278 21.61 -2.35 16.82
N GLN A 279 21.42 -1.22 17.50
CA GLN A 279 22.05 -0.96 18.80
C GLN A 279 21.47 -1.83 19.92
N GLN A 280 20.15 -2.10 19.90
CA GLN A 280 19.45 -2.81 20.96
C GLN A 280 19.58 -4.35 20.85
N TYR A 281 19.68 -4.89 19.63
CA TYR A 281 19.63 -6.34 19.38
C TYR A 281 20.87 -6.91 18.68
N GLY A 282 21.84 -6.06 18.29
CA GLY A 282 23.06 -6.45 17.60
C GLY A 282 22.85 -6.87 16.14
N SER A 283 23.92 -6.82 15.32
CA SER A 283 23.87 -7.12 13.87
C SER A 283 23.66 -8.61 13.57
N ARG A 284 22.43 -9.11 13.72
CA ARG A 284 22.02 -10.32 12.98
C ARG A 284 21.58 -9.88 11.58
N ARG A 285 22.43 -10.12 10.58
CA ARG A 285 22.04 -10.01 9.17
C ARG A 285 21.09 -11.16 8.87
N TRP A 286 19.86 -10.85 8.49
CA TRP A 286 18.89 -11.84 8.02
C TRP A 286 19.17 -12.16 6.56
N GLY A 287 19.30 -13.45 6.20
CA GLY A 287 19.29 -13.91 4.80
C GLY A 287 20.62 -14.36 4.16
N VAL A 288 21.59 -14.86 4.93
CA VAL A 288 22.68 -15.68 4.35
C VAL A 288 22.67 -17.02 5.07
N GLU A 289 22.22 -18.08 4.38
CA GLU A 289 22.47 -19.46 4.81
C GLU A 289 23.96 -19.83 4.58
N PRO A 290 24.51 -20.76 5.39
CA PRO A 290 25.94 -21.08 5.42
C PRO A 290 26.53 -21.64 4.11
#